data_AF-A0A965Z1X7-F1
#
_entry.id   AF-A0A965Z1X7-F1
#
_cell.length_a   1.000
_cell.length_b   1.000
_cell.length_c   1.000
_cell.angle_alpha   90.00
_cell.angle_beta   90.00
_cell.angle_gamma   90.00
#
_symmetry.space_group_name_H-M   'P 1'
#
loop_
_entity.id
_entity.type
_entity.pdbx_description
1 polymer ?
#
loop_
_entity_poly.entity_id
_entity_poly.type
_entity_poly.pdbx_seq_one_letter_code
_entity_poly.pdbx_strand_id
1 'polypeptide(L)'
;MEVLVVFFDTTTQHCYTAAGLRQRGLNPENMPALVAMGIHPVRHNPPAYDANLYTLEPDGVPAPASDGWYEQRYSLAPVAVDAAKARLKVVVQNEKCHMRDRGVEFEGMTWDTDGAARIAYVEMAAKLQSDPDYTTIWRASPGSWASMDAATFARFQAVYEAHVQTCFAWQAEREAEIDACTSIDELATVTLAAPGK
;
A
#
# COMPACT_ATOMS: atom_id res chain seq x y z
N MET A 1 13.70 1.51 -6.54
CA MET A 1 12.88 0.46 -7.19
C MET A 1 13.59 0.10 -8.48
N GLU A 2 14.24 -1.07 -8.56
CA GLU A 2 14.88 -1.50 -9.82
C GLU A 2 13.79 -1.70 -10.87
N VAL A 3 13.94 -1.05 -12.02
CA VAL A 3 13.04 -1.22 -13.16
C VAL A 3 13.19 -2.68 -13.63
N LEU A 4 12.14 -3.48 -13.45
CA LEU A 4 12.11 -4.84 -13.95
C LEU A 4 12.10 -4.80 -15.48
N VAL A 5 13.27 -4.95 -16.08
CA VAL A 5 13.38 -5.11 -17.53
C VAL A 5 12.91 -6.51 -17.88
N VAL A 6 11.69 -6.58 -18.42
CA VAL A 6 11.13 -7.79 -19.01
C VAL A 6 11.53 -7.83 -20.48
N PHE A 7 11.88 -9.01 -20.97
CA PHE A 7 12.28 -9.21 -22.35
C PHE A 7 11.32 -10.14 -23.07
N PHE A 8 10.81 -9.71 -24.21
CA PHE A 8 9.87 -10.50 -25.01
C PHE A 8 10.58 -11.14 -26.20
N ASP A 9 10.55 -12.47 -26.28
CA ASP A 9 10.96 -13.20 -27.48
C ASP A 9 9.77 -13.28 -28.43
N THR A 10 9.83 -12.56 -29.55
CA THR A 10 8.74 -12.50 -30.53
C THR A 10 8.52 -13.82 -31.28
N THR A 11 9.49 -14.73 -31.26
CA THR A 11 9.39 -16.06 -31.90
C THR A 11 8.59 -17.02 -31.03
N THR A 12 8.86 -17.01 -29.73
CA THR A 12 8.21 -17.91 -28.77
C THR A 12 7.03 -17.28 -28.04
N GLN A 13 6.85 -15.96 -28.15
CA GLN A 13 5.86 -15.16 -27.43
C GLN A 13 5.96 -15.25 -25.90
N HIS A 14 7.17 -15.49 -25.39
CA HIS A 14 7.42 -15.65 -23.96
C HIS A 14 8.18 -14.46 -23.38
N CYS A 15 7.83 -14.10 -22.14
CA CYS A 15 8.55 -13.12 -21.33
C CYS A 15 9.69 -13.78 -20.54
N TYR A 16 10.87 -13.17 -20.56
CA TYR A 16 12.07 -13.63 -19.87
C TYR A 16 12.66 -12.53 -18.98
N THR A 17 13.33 -12.95 -17.89
CA THR A 17 14.20 -12.06 -17.09
C THR A 17 15.58 -11.94 -17.74
N ALA A 18 16.38 -10.94 -17.32
CA ALA A 18 17.76 -10.79 -17.78
C ALA A 18 18.60 -12.07 -17.59
N ALA A 19 18.41 -12.76 -16.47
CA ALA A 19 19.08 -14.03 -16.18
C ALA A 19 18.58 -15.16 -17.10
N GLY A 20 17.27 -15.24 -17.35
CA GLY A 20 16.67 -16.22 -18.27
C GLY A 20 17.14 -16.04 -19.72
N LEU A 21 17.33 -14.79 -20.16
CA LEU A 21 17.93 -14.49 -21.45
C LEU A 21 19.40 -14.92 -21.54
N ARG A 22 20.21 -14.62 -20.51
CA ARG A 22 21.64 -15.02 -20.48
C ARG A 22 21.81 -16.53 -20.54
N GLN A 23 20.97 -17.29 -19.83
CA GLN A 23 20.97 -18.76 -19.89
C GLN A 23 20.67 -19.32 -21.30
N ARG A 24 19.95 -18.54 -22.12
CA ARG A 24 19.64 -18.88 -23.52
C ARG A 24 20.64 -18.32 -24.53
N GLY A 25 21.71 -17.67 -24.08
CA GLY A 25 22.68 -17.00 -24.96
C GLY A 25 22.15 -15.73 -25.60
N LEU A 26 21.05 -15.15 -25.10
CA LEU A 26 20.47 -13.91 -25.56
C LEU A 26 21.05 -12.74 -24.75
N ASN A 27 22.28 -12.35 -25.06
CA ASN A 27 22.99 -11.27 -24.36
C ASN A 27 23.36 -10.12 -25.33
N PRO A 28 23.75 -8.93 -24.83
CA PRO A 28 24.10 -7.79 -25.68
C PRO A 28 25.16 -8.10 -26.74
N GLU A 29 26.12 -8.98 -26.42
CA GLU A 29 27.20 -9.39 -27.32
C GLU A 29 26.69 -10.20 -28.53
N ASN A 30 25.57 -10.93 -28.36
CA ASN A 30 24.96 -11.77 -29.40
C ASN A 30 23.84 -11.05 -30.17
N MET A 31 23.53 -9.79 -29.84
CA MET A 31 22.46 -9.01 -30.48
C MET A 31 22.57 -8.92 -32.00
N PRO A 32 23.76 -8.71 -32.62
CA PRO A 32 23.87 -8.67 -34.07
C PRO A 32 23.45 -9.99 -34.74
N ALA A 33 23.76 -11.14 -34.13
CA ALA A 33 23.39 -12.46 -34.65
C ALA A 33 21.89 -12.71 -34.53
N LEU A 34 21.26 -12.28 -33.43
CA LEU A 34 19.82 -12.40 -33.22
C LEU A 34 19.02 -11.54 -34.18
N VAL A 35 19.47 -10.29 -34.41
CA VAL A 35 18.88 -9.40 -35.41
C VAL A 35 18.98 -10.01 -36.82
N ALA A 36 20.12 -10.63 -37.16
CA ALA A 36 20.29 -11.34 -38.42
C ALA A 36 19.35 -12.55 -38.59
N MET A 37 18.87 -13.12 -37.48
CA MET A 37 17.86 -14.18 -37.44
C MET A 37 16.42 -13.68 -37.36
N GLY A 38 16.19 -12.35 -37.37
CA GLY A 38 14.86 -11.74 -37.24
C GLY A 38 14.31 -11.71 -35.81
N ILE A 39 15.16 -11.94 -34.80
CA ILE A 39 14.78 -11.89 -33.39
C ILE A 39 15.11 -10.50 -32.84
N HIS A 40 14.07 -9.80 -32.35
CA HIS A 40 14.16 -8.43 -31.88
C HIS A 40 13.74 -8.36 -30.40
N PRO A 41 14.66 -8.54 -29.46
CA PRO A 41 14.28 -8.57 -28.06
C PRO A 41 13.92 -7.14 -27.60
N VAL A 42 12.77 -7.05 -26.92
CA VAL A 42 12.17 -5.77 -26.50
C VAL A 42 12.45 -5.52 -25.03
N ARG A 43 12.96 -4.33 -24.70
CA ARG A 43 13.07 -3.78 -23.35
C ARG A 43 11.83 -2.95 -23.05
N HIS A 44 11.14 -3.27 -21.95
CA HIS A 44 10.06 -2.45 -21.43
C HIS A 44 10.59 -1.43 -20.42
N ASN A 45 10.32 -0.15 -20.65
CA ASN A 45 10.75 0.95 -19.79
C ASN A 45 9.55 1.86 -19.45
N PRO A 46 8.58 1.38 -18.67
CA PRO A 46 7.42 2.18 -18.31
C PRO A 46 7.82 3.34 -17.37
N PRO A 47 7.19 4.52 -17.49
CA PRO A 47 7.38 5.60 -16.52
C PRO A 47 6.85 5.20 -15.14
N ALA A 48 7.35 5.83 -14.08
CA ALA A 48 6.73 5.72 -12.76
C ALA A 48 5.35 6.40 -12.76
N TYR A 49 4.34 5.77 -12.17
CA TYR A 49 2.97 6.28 -12.13
C TYR A 49 2.20 5.70 -10.92
N ASP A 50 1.09 6.34 -10.56
CA ASP A 50 0.14 5.81 -9.58
C ASP A 50 -0.91 4.92 -10.28
N ALA A 51 -0.88 3.62 -10.00
CA ALA A 51 -1.79 2.63 -10.57
C ALA A 51 -3.26 2.80 -10.13
N ASN A 52 -3.53 3.60 -9.09
CA ASN A 52 -4.89 3.97 -8.73
C ASN A 52 -5.47 4.99 -9.70
N LEU A 53 -4.62 5.81 -10.33
CA LEU A 53 -5.02 6.96 -11.15
C LEU A 53 -4.84 6.74 -12.64
N TYR A 54 -3.84 5.94 -13.03
CA TYR A 54 -3.49 5.71 -14.44
C TYR A 54 -3.34 4.22 -14.76
N THR A 55 -3.44 3.91 -16.05
CA THR A 55 -3.04 2.63 -16.65
C THR A 55 -1.94 2.88 -17.66
N LEU A 56 -1.06 1.88 -17.84
CA LEU A 56 -0.04 1.89 -18.87
C LEU A 56 -0.59 1.28 -20.16
N GLU A 57 -0.42 2.00 -21.26
CA GLU A 57 -0.71 1.48 -22.60
C GLU A 57 0.57 1.49 -23.43
N PRO A 58 0.86 0.42 -24.21
CA PRO A 58 1.96 0.44 -25.17
C PRO A 58 1.77 1.57 -26.17
N ASP A 59 2.75 2.47 -26.23
CA ASP A 59 2.76 3.59 -27.18
C ASP A 59 3.50 3.17 -28.46
N GLY A 60 2.70 2.72 -29.42
CA GLY A 60 3.18 2.27 -30.72
C GLY A 60 4.00 0.98 -30.69
N VAL A 61 4.67 0.71 -31.81
CA VAL A 61 5.54 -0.45 -31.97
C VAL A 61 6.89 -0.17 -31.31
N PRO A 62 7.52 -1.17 -30.63
CA PRO A 62 8.88 -1.03 -30.13
C PRO A 62 9.83 -0.46 -31.20
N ALA A 63 10.65 0.50 -30.82
CA ALA A 63 11.59 1.16 -31.74
C ALA A 63 13.03 0.73 -31.46
N PRO A 64 13.91 0.65 -32.48
CA PRO A 64 15.29 0.28 -32.27
C PRO A 64 16.02 1.33 -31.43
N ALA A 65 16.79 0.86 -30.45
CA ALA A 65 17.72 1.60 -29.62
C ALA A 65 19.16 1.46 -30.15
N SER A 66 20.05 2.35 -29.72
CA SER A 66 21.43 2.42 -30.22
C SER A 66 22.30 1.21 -29.89
N ASP A 67 21.88 0.39 -28.92
CA ASP A 67 22.54 -0.81 -28.42
C ASP A 67 22.00 -2.10 -29.08
N GLY A 68 21.17 -1.97 -30.12
CA GLY A 68 20.57 -3.09 -30.85
C GLY A 68 19.28 -3.63 -30.23
N TRP A 69 18.88 -3.15 -29.05
CA TRP A 69 17.61 -3.50 -28.41
C TRP A 69 16.44 -2.79 -29.08
N TYR A 70 15.24 -3.31 -28.90
CA TYR A 70 14.01 -2.56 -29.18
C TYR A 70 13.45 -2.03 -27.87
N GLU A 71 12.97 -0.79 -27.84
CA GLU A 71 12.40 -0.20 -26.64
C GLU A 71 10.89 -0.01 -26.82
N GLN A 72 10.10 -0.63 -25.93
CA GLN A 72 8.67 -0.37 -25.84
C GLN A 72 8.45 0.89 -25.01
N ARG A 73 7.88 1.89 -25.66
CA ARG A 73 7.38 3.10 -24.99
C ARG A 73 5.98 2.85 -24.43
N TYR A 74 5.64 3.62 -23.41
CA TYR A 74 4.34 3.56 -22.77
C TYR A 74 3.77 4.96 -22.61
N SER A 75 2.47 5.07 -22.88
CA SER A 75 1.67 6.23 -22.52
C SER A 75 0.89 5.93 -21.25
N LEU A 76 0.57 6.99 -20.50
CA LEU A 76 -0.32 6.91 -19.36
C LEU A 76 -1.73 7.29 -19.81
N ALA A 77 -2.66 6.36 -19.65
CA ALA A 77 -4.08 6.63 -19.84
C ALA A 77 -4.73 6.85 -18.46
N PRO A 78 -5.45 7.96 -18.23
CA PRO A 78 -6.16 8.17 -16.98
C PRO A 78 -7.27 7.11 -16.82
N VAL A 79 -7.40 6.59 -15.61
CA VAL A 79 -8.54 5.75 -15.24
C VAL A 79 -9.79 6.63 -15.21
N ALA A 80 -10.98 6.05 -15.43
CA ALA A 80 -12.23 6.77 -15.20
C ALA A 80 -12.29 7.33 -13.76
N VAL A 81 -12.69 8.59 -13.60
CA VAL A 81 -12.66 9.31 -12.32
C VAL A 81 -13.35 8.53 -11.20
N ASP A 82 -14.54 7.97 -11.46
CA ASP A 82 -15.28 7.20 -10.44
C ASP A 82 -14.53 5.91 -10.01
N ALA A 83 -13.86 5.25 -10.95
CA ALA A 83 -13.05 4.08 -10.65
C ALA A 83 -11.78 4.45 -9.86
N ALA A 84 -11.16 5.59 -10.17
CA ALA A 84 -10.04 6.13 -9.40
C ALA A 84 -10.47 6.47 -7.97
N LYS A 85 -11.61 7.18 -7.78
CA LYS A 85 -12.18 7.46 -6.45
C LYS A 85 -12.39 6.19 -5.63
N ALA A 86 -12.99 5.17 -6.23
CA ALA A 86 -13.23 3.89 -5.56
C ALA A 86 -11.92 3.23 -5.10
N ARG A 87 -10.87 3.24 -5.93
CA ARG A 87 -9.54 2.70 -5.58
C ARG A 87 -8.90 3.49 -4.43
N LEU A 88 -8.93 4.82 -4.47
CA LEU A 88 -8.36 5.66 -3.42
C LEU A 88 -9.09 5.50 -2.08
N LYS A 89 -10.42 5.32 -2.09
CA LYS A 89 -11.16 5.03 -0.86
C LYS A 89 -10.73 3.71 -0.20
N VAL A 90 -10.34 2.71 -0.99
CA VAL A 90 -9.73 1.48 -0.44
C VAL A 90 -8.37 1.78 0.20
N VAL A 91 -7.56 2.65 -0.41
CA VAL A 91 -6.29 3.10 0.19
C VAL A 91 -6.52 3.82 1.53
N VAL A 92 -7.47 4.77 1.57
CA VAL A 92 -7.86 5.46 2.81
C VAL A 92 -8.31 4.48 3.88
N GLN A 93 -9.17 3.51 3.53
CA GLN A 93 -9.64 2.49 4.48
C GLN A 93 -8.48 1.67 5.06
N ASN A 94 -7.52 1.26 4.22
CA ASN A 94 -6.35 0.50 4.67
C ASN A 94 -5.48 1.32 5.62
N GLU A 95 -5.25 2.58 5.28
CA GLU A 95 -4.44 3.47 6.11
C GLU A 95 -5.13 3.81 7.44
N LYS A 96 -6.46 4.02 7.43
CA LYS A 96 -7.26 4.13 8.67
C LYS A 96 -7.10 2.87 9.53
N CYS A 97 -7.06 1.69 8.93
CA CYS A 97 -6.85 0.44 9.66
C CYS A 97 -5.45 0.38 10.27
N HIS A 98 -4.40 0.71 9.52
CA HIS A 98 -3.05 0.84 10.05
C HIS A 98 -2.95 1.85 11.20
N MET A 99 -3.53 3.05 11.05
CA MET A 99 -3.53 4.07 12.09
C MET A 99 -4.31 3.62 13.33
N ARG A 100 -5.43 2.90 13.16
CA ARG A 100 -6.15 2.32 14.28
C ARG A 100 -5.30 1.27 14.99
N ASP A 101 -4.59 0.41 14.26
CA ASP A 101 -3.97 -0.81 14.81
C ASP A 101 -2.55 -0.58 15.36
N ARG A 102 -1.89 0.53 15.02
CA ARG A 102 -0.53 0.85 15.50
C ARG A 102 -0.39 1.16 17.00
N GLY A 103 -1.49 1.14 17.77
CA GLY A 103 -1.50 1.41 19.20
C GLY A 103 -1.65 2.89 19.58
N VAL A 104 -2.00 3.15 20.84
CA VAL A 104 -2.18 4.48 21.45
C VAL A 104 -1.30 4.64 22.69
N GLU A 105 -0.79 5.84 22.93
CA GLU A 105 0.00 6.14 24.14
C GLU A 105 -0.91 6.41 25.34
N PHE A 106 -0.64 5.72 26.45
CA PHE A 106 -1.32 5.94 27.73
C PHE A 106 -0.36 5.64 28.88
N GLU A 107 -0.20 6.61 29.79
CA GLU A 107 0.67 6.53 30.97
C GLU A 107 2.13 6.14 30.64
N GLY A 108 2.65 6.65 29.52
CA GLY A 108 4.03 6.42 29.06
C GLY A 108 4.27 5.05 28.43
N MET A 109 3.21 4.31 28.11
CA MET A 109 3.28 3.04 27.40
C MET A 109 2.43 3.09 26.13
N THR A 110 2.89 2.40 25.09
CA THR A 110 2.06 2.10 23.92
C THR A 110 1.15 0.90 24.24
N TRP A 111 -0.15 1.08 24.03
CA TRP A 111 -1.17 0.06 24.15
C TRP A 111 -1.63 -0.41 22.77
N ASP A 112 -1.65 -1.71 22.54
CA ASP A 112 -2.10 -2.32 21.29
C ASP A 112 -3.58 -1.99 21.05
N THR A 113 -3.96 -1.64 19.82
CA THR A 113 -5.36 -1.27 19.49
C THR A 113 -5.90 -2.06 18.29
N ASP A 114 -5.22 -3.16 17.97
CA ASP A 114 -5.58 -4.08 16.90
C ASP A 114 -6.86 -4.89 17.20
N GLY A 115 -7.20 -5.83 16.32
CA GLY A 115 -8.38 -6.69 16.52
C GLY A 115 -8.36 -7.50 17.81
N ALA A 116 -7.21 -8.09 18.17
CA ALA A 116 -7.10 -8.96 19.33
C ALA A 116 -7.15 -8.16 20.64
N ALA A 117 -6.45 -7.02 20.69
CA ALA A 117 -6.47 -6.14 21.85
C ALA A 117 -7.88 -5.62 22.16
N ARG A 118 -8.65 -5.25 21.12
CA ARG A 118 -10.03 -4.77 21.28
C ARG A 118 -10.97 -5.80 21.86
N ILE A 119 -10.84 -7.07 21.46
CA ILE A 119 -11.62 -8.17 22.05
C ILE A 119 -11.25 -8.30 23.53
N ALA A 120 -9.95 -8.29 23.85
CA ALA A 120 -9.49 -8.39 25.23
C ALA A 120 -9.97 -7.20 26.10
N TYR A 121 -10.07 -5.99 25.55
CA TYR A 121 -10.66 -4.84 26.26
C TYR A 121 -12.15 -5.01 26.53
N VAL A 122 -12.91 -5.61 25.61
CA VAL A 122 -14.33 -5.94 25.85
C VAL A 122 -14.47 -6.97 26.97
N GLU A 123 -13.61 -7.99 26.99
CA GLU A 123 -13.58 -8.99 28.06
C GLU A 123 -13.23 -8.37 29.42
N MET A 124 -12.23 -7.47 29.45
CA MET A 124 -11.86 -6.71 30.65
C MET A 124 -13.03 -5.85 31.15
N ALA A 125 -13.69 -5.11 30.26
CA ALA A 125 -14.84 -4.29 30.62
C ALA A 125 -15.97 -5.14 31.24
N ALA A 126 -16.28 -6.30 30.65
CA ALA A 126 -17.27 -7.22 31.18
C ALA A 126 -16.88 -7.77 32.56
N LYS A 127 -15.60 -8.11 32.75
CA LYS A 127 -15.09 -8.60 34.03
C LYS A 127 -15.20 -7.52 35.11
N LEU A 128 -14.75 -6.30 34.84
CA LEU A 128 -14.84 -5.16 35.76
C LEU A 128 -16.29 -4.76 36.08
N GLN A 129 -17.21 -4.92 35.12
CA GLN A 129 -18.64 -4.71 35.37
C GLN A 129 -19.21 -5.75 36.34
N SER A 130 -18.77 -7.02 36.25
CA SER A 130 -19.21 -8.09 37.16
C SER A 130 -18.55 -8.04 38.53
N ASP A 131 -17.36 -7.45 38.61
CA ASP A 131 -16.47 -7.47 39.76
C ASP A 131 -15.63 -6.18 39.76
N PRO A 132 -16.16 -5.07 40.31
CA PRO A 132 -15.50 -3.76 40.26
C PRO A 132 -14.16 -3.69 41.01
N ASP A 133 -13.91 -4.61 41.94
CA ASP A 133 -12.67 -4.71 42.70
C ASP A 133 -11.62 -5.60 42.01
N TYR A 134 -11.94 -6.13 40.82
CA TYR A 134 -11.00 -6.94 40.04
C TYR A 134 -9.76 -6.13 39.63
N THR A 135 -8.60 -6.74 39.86
CA THR A 135 -7.30 -6.21 39.42
C THR A 135 -6.50 -7.30 38.74
N THR A 136 -5.67 -6.94 37.76
CA THR A 136 -4.80 -7.90 37.07
C THR A 136 -3.54 -7.24 36.52
N ILE A 137 -2.56 -8.06 36.14
CA ILE A 137 -1.44 -7.64 35.30
C ILE A 137 -1.82 -7.88 33.86
N TRP A 138 -1.84 -6.82 33.06
CA TRP A 138 -2.28 -6.82 31.69
C TRP A 138 -1.14 -6.52 30.73
N ARG A 139 -1.13 -7.16 29.56
CA ARG A 139 -0.14 -6.87 28.51
C ARG A 139 -0.58 -5.65 27.70
N ALA A 140 0.15 -4.55 27.81
CA ALA A 140 -0.14 -3.33 27.05
C ALA A 140 0.33 -3.47 25.58
N SER A 141 1.55 -3.97 25.40
CA SER A 141 2.20 -4.23 24.11
C SER A 141 3.26 -5.32 24.28
N PRO A 142 3.88 -5.87 23.21
CA PRO A 142 4.94 -6.87 23.34
C PRO A 142 6.08 -6.40 24.26
N GLY A 143 6.27 -7.10 25.38
CA GLY A 143 7.29 -6.76 26.39
C GLY A 143 6.83 -5.75 27.45
N SER A 144 5.64 -5.17 27.33
CA SER A 144 5.09 -4.17 28.26
C SER A 144 3.92 -4.73 29.04
N TRP A 145 4.00 -4.65 30.37
CA TRP A 145 2.95 -5.11 31.29
C TRP A 145 2.61 -3.99 32.27
N ALA A 146 1.32 -3.82 32.57
CA ALA A 146 0.82 -2.82 33.50
C ALA A 146 -0.21 -3.43 34.45
N SER A 147 -0.30 -2.88 35.66
CA SER A 147 -1.43 -3.18 36.55
C SER A 147 -2.68 -2.52 35.98
N MET A 148 -3.77 -3.26 35.92
CA MET A 148 -5.06 -2.80 35.44
C MET A 148 -6.13 -3.02 36.50
N ASP A 149 -6.77 -1.93 36.91
CA ASP A 149 -7.95 -1.89 37.77
C ASP A 149 -9.07 -1.09 37.08
N ALA A 150 -10.25 -1.00 37.71
CA ALA A 150 -11.40 -0.29 37.14
C ALA A 150 -11.09 1.18 36.82
N ALA A 151 -10.36 1.87 37.71
CA ALA A 151 -10.04 3.29 37.55
C ALA A 151 -9.07 3.54 36.38
N THR A 152 -8.05 2.71 36.24
CA THR A 152 -7.05 2.78 35.17
C THR A 152 -7.66 2.38 33.84
N PHE A 153 -8.49 1.34 33.82
CA PHE A 153 -9.21 0.93 32.61
C PHE A 153 -10.14 2.03 32.10
N ALA A 154 -10.89 2.70 32.99
CA ALA A 154 -11.77 3.80 32.60
C ALA A 154 -10.99 4.98 31.97
N ARG A 155 -9.82 5.34 32.51
CA ARG A 155 -8.95 6.37 31.91
C ARG A 155 -8.40 5.93 30.55
N PHE A 156 -7.92 4.69 30.45
CA PHE A 156 -7.45 4.12 29.20
C PHE A 156 -8.55 4.09 28.13
N GLN A 157 -9.75 3.67 28.51
CA GLN A 157 -10.89 3.58 27.61
C GLN A 157 -11.23 4.93 26.97
N ALA A 158 -11.22 6.02 27.74
CA ALA A 158 -11.42 7.36 27.18
C ALA A 158 -10.35 7.74 26.13
N VAL A 159 -9.08 7.38 26.36
CA VAL A 159 -7.99 7.62 25.41
C VAL A 159 -8.15 6.75 24.16
N TYR A 160 -8.48 5.48 24.33
CA TYR A 160 -8.75 4.55 23.24
C TYR A 160 -9.93 5.00 22.37
N GLU A 161 -11.04 5.44 22.98
CA GLU A 161 -12.21 5.96 22.25
C GLU A 161 -11.86 7.22 21.46
N ALA A 162 -11.12 8.17 22.05
CA ALA A 162 -10.65 9.36 21.35
C ALA A 162 -9.75 9.03 20.14
N HIS A 163 -8.86 8.03 20.29
CA HIS A 163 -8.02 7.52 19.20
C HIS A 163 -8.86 6.93 18.06
N VAL A 164 -9.85 6.10 18.38
CA VAL A 164 -10.75 5.51 17.38
C VAL A 164 -11.56 6.59 16.66
N GLN A 165 -12.10 7.58 17.39
CA GLN A 165 -12.82 8.70 16.79
C GLN A 165 -11.93 9.53 15.86
N THR A 166 -10.67 9.78 16.25
CA THR A 166 -9.69 10.45 15.38
C THR A 166 -9.47 9.67 14.09
N CYS A 167 -9.44 8.34 14.15
CA CYS A 167 -9.33 7.50 12.96
C CYS A 167 -10.51 7.62 12.00
N PHE A 168 -11.73 7.61 12.53
CA PHE A 168 -12.93 7.75 11.70
C PHE A 168 -13.11 9.18 11.16
N ALA A 169 -12.78 10.20 11.95
CA ALA A 169 -12.80 11.58 11.51
C ALA A 169 -11.83 11.81 10.34
N TRP A 170 -10.60 11.29 10.46
CA TRP A 170 -9.61 11.35 9.38
C TRP A 170 -10.11 10.66 8.11
N GLN A 171 -10.67 9.45 8.21
CA GLN A 171 -11.23 8.76 7.04
C GLN A 171 -12.35 9.58 6.39
N ALA A 172 -13.31 10.07 7.18
CA ALA A 172 -14.44 10.84 6.67
C ALA A 172 -13.98 12.10 5.94
N GLU A 173 -12.97 12.79 6.47
CA GLU A 173 -12.37 13.96 5.83
C GLU A 173 -11.72 13.62 4.49
N ARG A 174 -10.91 12.55 4.43
CA ARG A 174 -10.24 12.11 3.19
C ARG A 174 -11.24 11.61 2.14
N GLU A 175 -12.26 10.87 2.55
CA GLU A 175 -13.30 10.42 1.62
C GLU A 175 -14.11 11.59 1.06
N ALA A 176 -14.39 12.63 1.86
CA ALA A 176 -15.03 13.84 1.38
C ALA A 176 -14.16 14.62 0.39
N GLU A 177 -12.84 14.71 0.64
CA GLU A 177 -11.88 15.31 -0.30
C GLU A 177 -11.87 14.58 -1.65
N ILE A 178 -11.80 13.25 -1.63
CA ILE A 178 -11.87 12.39 -2.83
C ILE A 178 -13.20 12.59 -3.57
N ASP A 179 -14.32 12.65 -2.85
CA ASP A 179 -15.65 12.81 -3.45
C ASP A 179 -15.83 14.17 -4.13
N ALA A 180 -15.19 15.22 -3.60
CA ALA A 180 -15.22 16.56 -4.17
C ALA A 180 -14.43 16.69 -5.49
N CYS A 181 -13.43 15.84 -5.74
CA CYS A 181 -12.64 15.88 -6.97
C CYS A 181 -13.49 15.55 -8.22
N THR A 182 -13.21 16.22 -9.33
CA THR A 182 -13.89 16.08 -10.62
C THR A 182 -12.96 15.58 -11.73
N SER A 183 -11.66 15.47 -11.46
CA SER A 183 -10.64 15.04 -12.41
C SER A 183 -9.54 14.19 -11.77
N ILE A 184 -8.75 13.50 -12.59
CA ILE A 184 -7.57 12.75 -12.13
C ILE A 184 -6.49 13.66 -11.57
N ASP A 185 -6.30 14.86 -12.15
CA ASP A 185 -5.31 15.82 -11.69
C ASP A 185 -5.61 16.31 -10.27
N GLU A 186 -6.88 16.56 -9.95
CA GLU A 186 -7.30 16.88 -8.58
C GLU A 186 -7.07 15.70 -7.62
N LEU A 187 -7.45 14.49 -8.03
CA LEU A 187 -7.24 13.28 -7.22
C LEU A 187 -5.75 13.02 -6.93
N ALA A 188 -4.85 13.37 -7.86
CA ALA A 188 -3.40 13.23 -7.68
C ALA A 188 -2.83 14.15 -6.59
N THR A 189 -3.58 15.17 -6.16
CA THR A 189 -3.16 16.09 -5.09
C THR A 189 -3.64 15.67 -3.69
N VAL A 190 -4.55 14.69 -3.61
CA VAL A 190 -5.11 14.22 -2.33
C VAL A 190 -4.02 13.52 -1.51
N THR A 191 -3.86 13.96 -0.27
CA THR A 191 -2.93 13.31 0.67
C THR A 191 -3.59 12.10 1.32
N LEU A 192 -3.03 10.91 1.08
CA LEU A 192 -3.57 9.63 1.55
C LEU A 192 -2.86 9.07 2.79
N ALA A 193 -1.71 9.63 3.18
CA ALA A 193 -0.97 9.19 4.35
C ALA A 193 -1.67 9.67 5.63
N ALA A 194 -1.85 8.77 6.60
CA ALA A 194 -2.33 9.17 7.91
C ALA A 194 -1.28 10.03 8.63
N PRO A 195 -1.69 10.94 9.52
CA PRO A 195 -0.75 11.67 10.36
C PRO A 195 0.15 10.71 11.15
N GLY A 196 1.42 11.10 11.32
CA GLY A 196 2.38 10.38 12.16
C GLY A 196 1.89 10.21 13.60
N LYS A 197 2.49 9.26 14.33
CA LYS A 197 2.35 9.23 15.79
C LYS A 197 3.07 10.42 16.42
#